data_AF-A0A542AZJ6-F1
#
_entry.id   AF-A0A542AZJ6-F1
#
_cell.length_a   1.000
_cell.length_b   1.000
_cell.length_c   1.000
_cell.angle_alpha   90.00
_cell.angle_beta   90.00
_cell.angle_gamma   90.00
#
_symmetry.space_group_name_H-M   'P 1'
#
loop_
_entity.id
_entity.type
_entity.pdbx_description
1 polymer ?
#
loop_
_entity_poly.entity_id
_entity_poly.type
_entity_poly.pdbx_seq_one_letter_code
_entity_poly.pdbx_strand_id
1 'polypeptide(L)'
;MDIRIKKSMEVINHIIDDMKFENPKQFSEALGFKRPERIYKILRGESGVSRKLADIIHEKYPQYDRNWLLSGEGSLKKDEASKEPVANDEQDEYKISDAEINSIRQDIRAVNENLLALSEGMTKNFEVVSDGMFESLKHGQKLLRGQKEILKFVYSLNADEISAATARLSKFLEEQHE
;
A
#
# COMPACT_ATOMS: atom_id res chain seq x y z
N MET A 1 2.84 -7.81 -18.61
CA MET A 1 1.96 -8.71 -17.84
C MET A 1 0.60 -8.73 -18.54
N ASP A 2 0.00 -9.91 -18.75
CA ASP A 2 -1.32 -10.03 -19.41
C ASP A 2 -2.38 -9.31 -18.57
N ILE A 3 -3.19 -8.45 -19.21
CA ILE A 3 -4.27 -7.69 -18.57
C ILE A 3 -5.24 -8.62 -17.83
N ARG A 4 -5.51 -9.81 -18.38
CA ARG A 4 -6.40 -10.80 -17.75
C ARG A 4 -5.82 -11.40 -16.47
N ILE A 5 -4.51 -11.60 -16.45
CA ILE A 5 -3.80 -12.10 -15.26
C ILE A 5 -3.80 -11.03 -14.17
N LYS A 6 -3.54 -9.77 -14.54
CA LYS A 6 -3.60 -8.65 -13.59
C LYS A 6 -4.99 -8.52 -12.96
N LYS A 7 -6.06 -8.57 -13.76
CA LYS A 7 -7.44 -8.55 -13.25
C LYS A 7 -7.77 -9.75 -12.36
N SER A 8 -7.27 -10.94 -12.70
CA SER A 8 -7.42 -12.12 -11.85
C SER A 8 -6.79 -11.93 -10.46
N MET A 9 -5.66 -11.23 -10.38
CA MET A 9 -5.04 -10.87 -9.09
C MET A 9 -5.92 -9.91 -8.29
N GLU A 10 -6.43 -8.87 -8.96
CA GLU A 10 -7.31 -7.86 -8.35
C GLU A 10 -8.59 -8.49 -7.79
N VAL A 11 -9.22 -9.41 -8.53
CA VAL A 11 -10.39 -10.18 -8.09
C VAL A 11 -10.11 -10.96 -6.81
N ILE A 12 -9.00 -11.71 -6.75
CA ILE A 12 -8.68 -12.54 -5.59
C ILE A 12 -8.33 -11.67 -4.37
N ASN A 13 -7.58 -10.59 -4.55
CA ASN A 13 -7.28 -9.65 -3.46
C ASN A 13 -8.56 -8.99 -2.93
N HIS A 14 -9.47 -8.58 -3.81
CA HIS A 14 -10.75 -8.00 -3.41
C HIS A 14 -11.55 -8.97 -2.53
N ILE A 15 -11.63 -10.24 -2.88
CA ILE A 15 -12.33 -11.25 -2.07
C ILE A 15 -11.67 -11.45 -0.71
N ILE A 16 -10.33 -11.46 -0.66
CA ILE A 16 -9.57 -11.58 0.59
C ILE A 16 -9.89 -10.42 1.53
N ASP A 17 -9.91 -9.19 1.00
CA ASP A 17 -10.18 -7.99 1.78
C ASP A 17 -11.65 -7.88 2.21
N ASP A 18 -12.59 -8.12 1.29
CA ASP A 18 -14.04 -8.06 1.53
C ASP A 18 -14.49 -9.10 2.57
N MET A 19 -13.95 -10.32 2.48
CA MET A 19 -14.24 -11.40 3.45
C MET A 19 -13.37 -11.33 4.71
N LYS A 20 -12.47 -10.34 4.81
CA LYS A 20 -11.56 -10.13 5.95
C LYS A 20 -10.68 -11.35 6.29
N PHE A 21 -10.16 -12.03 5.27
CA PHE A 21 -9.17 -13.08 5.47
C PHE A 21 -7.82 -12.45 5.81
N GLU A 22 -7.14 -12.96 6.85
CA GLU A 22 -5.83 -12.45 7.28
C GLU A 22 -4.72 -12.74 6.26
N ASN A 23 -4.90 -13.80 5.44
CA ASN A 23 -3.92 -14.17 4.42
C ASN A 23 -4.54 -15.06 3.32
N PRO A 24 -3.88 -15.19 2.15
CA PRO A 24 -4.34 -16.02 1.04
C PRO A 24 -4.46 -17.51 1.38
N LYS A 25 -3.72 -17.99 2.38
CA LYS A 25 -3.81 -19.38 2.84
C LYS A 25 -5.16 -19.64 3.52
N GLN A 26 -5.61 -18.74 4.39
CA GLN A 26 -6.91 -18.83 5.05
C GLN A 26 -8.05 -18.82 4.02
N PHE A 27 -7.97 -17.98 2.97
CA PHE A 27 -8.92 -18.03 1.86
C PHE A 27 -8.91 -19.38 1.13
N SER A 28 -7.73 -19.94 0.85
CA SER A 28 -7.61 -21.25 0.21
C SER A 28 -8.21 -22.39 1.04
N GLU A 29 -7.98 -22.36 2.36
CA GLU A 29 -8.55 -23.33 3.30
C GLU A 29 -10.06 -23.15 3.39
N ALA A 30 -10.52 -21.89 3.41
CA ALA A 30 -11.92 -21.56 3.35
C ALA A 30 -12.56 -22.08 2.07
N LEU A 31 -11.89 -22.13 0.92
CA LEU A 31 -12.41 -22.79 -0.30
C LEU A 31 -12.36 -24.33 -0.27
N GLY A 32 -11.82 -24.94 0.78
CA GLY A 32 -11.72 -26.40 0.92
C GLY A 32 -10.49 -27.03 0.24
N PHE A 33 -9.51 -26.22 -0.17
CA PHE A 33 -8.27 -26.75 -0.74
C PHE A 33 -7.28 -27.14 0.37
N LYS A 34 -6.64 -28.31 0.22
CA LYS A 34 -5.59 -28.78 1.14
C LYS A 34 -4.29 -27.97 1.07
N ARG A 35 -4.05 -27.22 -0.02
CA ARG A 35 -2.82 -26.44 -0.25
C ARG A 35 -3.14 -25.10 -0.91
N PRO A 36 -2.52 -23.99 -0.47
CA PRO A 36 -2.80 -22.65 -0.99
C PRO A 36 -2.09 -22.29 -2.29
N GLU A 37 -1.31 -23.22 -2.85
CA GLU A 37 -0.48 -22.99 -4.03
C GLU A 37 -1.26 -22.40 -5.21
N ARG A 38 -2.49 -22.85 -5.43
CA ARG A 38 -3.33 -22.35 -6.52
C ARG A 38 -3.65 -20.86 -6.38
N ILE A 39 -3.88 -20.39 -5.16
CA ILE A 39 -4.16 -18.98 -4.87
C ILE A 39 -2.87 -18.16 -5.02
N TYR A 40 -1.76 -18.64 -4.47
CA TYR A 40 -0.46 -17.96 -4.60
C TYR A 40 -0.01 -17.83 -6.05
N LYS A 41 -0.23 -18.83 -6.90
CA LYS A 41 0.08 -18.73 -8.34
C LYS A 41 -0.70 -17.63 -9.04
N ILE A 42 -1.97 -17.43 -8.65
CA ILE A 42 -2.77 -16.32 -9.18
C ILE A 42 -2.20 -14.99 -8.69
N LEU A 43 -1.94 -14.87 -7.38
CA LEU A 43 -1.40 -13.64 -6.78
C LEU A 43 0.01 -13.28 -7.25
N ARG A 44 0.82 -14.25 -7.67
CA ARG A 44 2.14 -14.01 -8.30
C ARG A 44 2.05 -13.71 -9.79
N GLY A 45 0.86 -13.74 -10.37
CA GLY A 45 0.64 -13.51 -11.81
C GLY A 45 1.11 -14.66 -12.70
N GLU A 46 1.25 -15.87 -12.16
CA GLU A 46 1.61 -17.07 -12.94
C GLU A 46 0.39 -17.67 -13.67
N SER A 47 -0.82 -17.45 -13.15
CA SER A 47 -2.06 -17.98 -13.72
C SER A 47 -3.25 -17.06 -13.46
N GLY A 48 -4.24 -17.02 -14.35
CA GLY A 48 -5.52 -16.35 -14.10
C GLY A 48 -6.52 -17.21 -13.31
N VAL A 49 -7.67 -16.63 -12.96
CA VAL A 49 -8.78 -17.40 -12.39
C VAL A 49 -9.34 -18.34 -13.44
N SER A 50 -9.24 -19.65 -13.19
CA SER A 50 -9.83 -20.67 -14.07
C SER A 50 -11.34 -20.80 -13.85
N ARG A 51 -12.10 -21.23 -14.85
CA ARG A 51 -13.54 -21.54 -14.74
C ARG A 51 -13.88 -22.44 -13.54
N LYS A 52 -13.15 -23.53 -13.35
CA LYS A 52 -13.31 -24.43 -12.20
C LYS A 52 -13.09 -23.74 -10.85
N LEU A 53 -12.20 -22.74 -10.78
CA LEU A 53 -11.96 -21.99 -9.54
C LEU A 53 -13.11 -21.01 -9.30
N ALA A 54 -13.57 -20.32 -10.36
CA ALA A 54 -14.73 -19.43 -10.28
C ALA A 54 -15.99 -20.19 -9.82
N ASP A 55 -16.21 -21.41 -10.30
CA ASP A 55 -17.33 -22.25 -9.86
C ASP A 55 -17.25 -22.59 -8.37
N ILE A 56 -16.07 -22.98 -7.87
CA ILE A 56 -15.85 -23.30 -6.45
C ILE A 56 -16.06 -22.07 -5.57
N ILE A 57 -15.55 -20.91 -5.99
CA ILE A 57 -15.73 -19.65 -5.28
C ILE A 57 -17.21 -19.28 -5.25
N HIS A 58 -17.90 -19.31 -6.39
CA HIS A 58 -19.32 -18.97 -6.49
C HIS A 58 -20.22 -19.92 -5.68
N GLU A 59 -19.91 -21.21 -5.64
CA GLU A 59 -20.65 -22.19 -4.85
C GLU A 59 -20.54 -21.90 -3.35
N LYS A 60 -19.38 -21.43 -2.89
CA LYS A 60 -19.14 -21.12 -1.48
C LYS A 60 -19.52 -19.70 -1.08
N TYR A 61 -19.41 -18.78 -2.03
CA TYR A 61 -19.66 -17.36 -1.88
C TYR A 61 -20.56 -16.88 -3.03
N PRO A 62 -21.88 -17.16 -2.96
CA PRO A 62 -22.82 -16.87 -4.03
C PRO A 62 -22.94 -15.39 -4.38
N GLN A 63 -22.48 -14.50 -3.49
CA GLN A 63 -22.45 -13.07 -3.73
C GLN A 63 -21.54 -12.70 -4.90
N TYR A 64 -20.49 -13.47 -5.21
CA TYR A 64 -19.58 -13.18 -6.32
C TYR A 64 -20.03 -13.89 -7.60
N ASP A 65 -20.35 -13.13 -8.65
CA ASP A 65 -20.77 -13.71 -9.93
C ASP A 65 -19.62 -14.44 -10.67
N ARG A 66 -19.94 -15.52 -11.37
CA ARG A 66 -18.95 -16.32 -12.11
C ARG A 66 -18.26 -15.52 -13.23
N ASN A 67 -18.99 -14.64 -13.92
CA ASN A 67 -18.41 -13.84 -14.99
C ASN A 67 -17.44 -12.81 -14.39
N TRP A 68 -17.83 -12.15 -13.31
CA TRP A 68 -16.96 -11.23 -12.58
C TRP A 68 -15.67 -11.91 -12.10
N LEU A 69 -15.77 -13.12 -11.56
CA LEU A 69 -14.60 -13.90 -11.13
C LEU A 69 -13.61 -14.22 -12.27
N LEU A 70 -14.09 -14.31 -13.51
CA LEU A 70 -13.27 -14.67 -14.68
C LEU A 70 -12.73 -13.46 -15.44
N SER A 71 -13.51 -12.39 -15.54
CA SER A 71 -13.16 -11.19 -16.31
C SER A 71 -12.56 -10.08 -15.44
N GLY A 72 -12.90 -10.04 -14.15
CA GLY A 72 -12.69 -8.87 -13.28
C GLY A 72 -13.53 -7.66 -13.67
N GLU A 73 -14.53 -7.83 -14.55
CA GLU A 73 -15.42 -6.79 -15.06
C GLU A 73 -16.88 -7.18 -14.84
N GLY A 74 -17.73 -6.21 -14.50
CA GLY A 74 -19.17 -6.39 -14.31
C GLY A 74 -19.62 -6.21 -12.85
N SER A 75 -20.92 -6.45 -12.60
CA SER A 75 -21.54 -6.31 -11.29
C SER A 75 -21.02 -7.38 -10.33
N LEU A 76 -20.53 -6.93 -9.17
CA LEU A 76 -19.96 -7.80 -8.13
C LEU A 76 -21.01 -8.76 -7.56
N LYS A 77 -22.26 -8.30 -7.49
CA LYS A 77 -23.42 -9.03 -6.97
C LYS A 77 -24.19 -9.67 -8.10
N LYS A 78 -24.56 -10.93 -7.87
CA LYS A 78 -25.70 -11.54 -8.55
C LYS A 78 -26.94 -10.79 -8.05
N ASP A 79 -27.42 -9.82 -8.82
CA ASP A 79 -28.83 -9.47 -8.72
C ASP A 79 -29.59 -10.80 -8.88
N GLU A 80 -30.47 -11.12 -7.93
CA GLU A 80 -31.42 -12.21 -8.03
C GLU A 80 -32.32 -11.97 -9.25
N ALA A 81 -31.78 -12.26 -10.42
CA ALA A 81 -32.44 -12.23 -11.71
C ALA A 81 -32.08 -13.54 -12.42
N SER A 82 -32.44 -14.65 -11.80
CA SER A 82 -32.70 -15.86 -12.57
C SER A 82 -34.20 -16.14 -12.57
N LYS A 83 -34.78 -15.99 -13.78
CA LYS A 83 -36.04 -16.54 -14.28
C LYS A 83 -37.29 -15.69 -14.02
N GLU A 84 -37.92 -15.30 -15.12
CA GLU A 84 -39.36 -15.04 -15.19
C GLU A 84 -40.11 -16.17 -14.47
N PRO A 85 -41.00 -15.82 -13.53
CA PRO A 85 -42.41 -15.81 -13.87
C PRO A 85 -43.12 -14.54 -13.40
N VAL A 86 -44.00 -14.04 -14.26
CA VAL A 86 -44.92 -12.92 -14.00
C VAL A 86 -45.89 -13.29 -12.88
N ALA A 87 -45.87 -12.55 -11.78
CA ALA A 87 -47.00 -12.43 -10.87
C ALA A 87 -47.02 -11.00 -10.32
N ASN A 88 -48.14 -10.31 -10.58
CA ASN A 88 -48.42 -8.95 -10.18
C ASN A 88 -48.21 -8.76 -8.68
N ASP A 89 -47.43 -7.75 -8.30
CA ASP A 89 -47.68 -6.94 -7.11
C ASP A 89 -47.37 -5.50 -7.49
N GLU A 90 -48.28 -4.61 -7.10
CA GLU A 90 -48.25 -3.17 -7.34
C GLU A 90 -46.93 -2.57 -6.83
N GLN A 91 -45.98 -2.36 -7.73
CA GLN A 91 -44.80 -1.57 -7.46
C GLN A 91 -45.18 -0.11 -7.68
N ASP A 92 -45.30 0.65 -6.59
CA ASP A 92 -45.25 2.11 -6.65
C ASP A 92 -43.92 2.51 -7.31
N GLU A 93 -44.00 2.81 -8.60
CA GLU A 93 -42.90 3.28 -9.42
C GLU A 93 -42.45 4.65 -8.89
N TYR A 94 -41.43 4.67 -8.03
CA TYR A 94 -40.75 5.90 -7.62
C TYR A 94 -40.13 6.54 -8.87
N LYS A 95 -40.88 7.43 -9.52
CA LYS A 95 -40.41 8.21 -10.67
C LYS A 95 -39.50 9.32 -10.18
N ILE A 96 -38.20 9.02 -10.10
CA ILE A 96 -37.18 10.06 -9.89
C ILE A 96 -37.22 10.99 -11.10
N SER A 97 -37.41 12.28 -10.86
CA SER A 97 -37.47 13.28 -11.92
C SER A 97 -36.11 13.54 -12.55
N ASP A 98 -36.07 13.91 -13.83
CA ASP A 98 -34.83 14.31 -14.51
C ASP A 98 -34.13 15.49 -13.80
N ALA A 99 -34.89 16.32 -13.10
CA ALA A 99 -34.35 17.41 -12.28
C ALA A 99 -33.56 16.89 -11.08
N GLU A 100 -34.09 15.91 -10.35
CA GLU A 100 -33.39 15.25 -9.23
C GLU A 100 -32.17 14.46 -9.71
N ILE A 101 -32.25 13.82 -10.88
CA ILE A 101 -31.08 13.15 -11.49
C ILE A 101 -30.00 14.17 -11.81
N ASN A 102 -30.37 15.36 -12.30
CA ASN A 102 -29.40 16.40 -12.64
C ASN A 102 -28.76 17.05 -11.41
N SER A 103 -29.50 17.27 -10.32
CA SER A 103 -28.92 17.77 -9.06
C SER A 103 -27.94 16.75 -8.47
N ILE A 104 -28.31 15.46 -8.46
CA ILE A 104 -27.42 14.38 -8.00
C ILE A 104 -26.12 14.36 -8.82
N ARG A 105 -26.19 14.53 -10.15
CA ARG A 105 -24.99 14.61 -10.99
C ARG A 105 -24.12 15.81 -10.66
N GLN A 106 -24.70 16.96 -10.33
CA GLN A 106 -23.95 18.16 -9.95
C GLN A 106 -23.25 17.95 -8.61
N ASP A 107 -23.93 17.37 -7.62
CA ASP A 107 -23.36 17.06 -6.32
C ASP A 107 -22.19 16.08 -6.44
N ILE A 108 -22.34 15.02 -7.24
CA ILE A 108 -21.26 14.06 -7.52
C ILE A 108 -20.05 14.75 -8.16
N ARG A 109 -20.27 15.71 -9.07
CA ARG A 109 -19.17 16.47 -9.68
C ARG A 109 -18.45 17.32 -8.65
N ALA A 110 -19.18 18.05 -7.82
CA ALA A 110 -18.60 18.87 -6.76
C ALA A 110 -17.79 18.02 -5.76
N VAL A 111 -18.28 16.83 -5.41
CA VAL A 111 -17.55 15.89 -4.55
C VAL A 111 -16.26 15.40 -5.22
N ASN A 112 -16.30 15.05 -6.51
CA ASN A 112 -15.12 14.62 -7.25
C ASN A 112 -14.05 15.73 -7.35
N GLU A 113 -14.48 16.97 -7.58
CA GLU A 113 -13.57 18.13 -7.62
C GLU A 113 -12.91 18.37 -6.25
N ASN A 114 -13.69 18.31 -5.17
CA ASN A 114 -13.17 18.42 -3.82
C ASN A 114 -12.19 17.30 -3.48
N LEU A 115 -12.48 16.06 -3.90
CA LEU A 115 -11.58 14.93 -3.69
C LEU A 115 -10.27 15.08 -4.45
N LEU A 116 -10.33 15.59 -5.70
CA LEU A 116 -9.14 15.86 -6.50
C LEU A 116 -8.27 16.93 -5.81
N ALA A 117 -8.85 18.07 -5.44
CA ALA A 117 -8.14 19.15 -4.75
C ALA A 117 -7.52 18.68 -3.42
N LEU A 118 -8.23 17.83 -2.66
CA LEU A 118 -7.70 17.23 -1.45
C LEU A 118 -6.52 16.31 -1.75
N SER A 119 -6.63 15.44 -2.76
CA SER A 119 -5.54 14.51 -3.14
C SER A 119 -4.28 15.25 -3.59
N GLU A 120 -4.44 16.34 -4.35
CA GLU A 120 -3.33 17.21 -4.76
C GLU A 120 -2.70 17.90 -3.55
N GLY A 121 -3.52 18.42 -2.63
CA GLY A 121 -3.05 19.02 -1.39
C GLY A 121 -2.28 18.04 -0.50
N MET A 122 -2.80 16.81 -0.35
CA MET A 122 -2.12 15.74 0.38
C MET A 122 -0.79 15.35 -0.27
N THR A 123 -0.74 15.30 -1.60
CA THR A 123 0.48 14.98 -2.36
C THR A 123 1.56 16.03 -2.11
N LYS A 124 1.21 17.32 -2.24
CA LYS A 124 2.13 18.43 -1.95
C LYS A 124 2.62 18.41 -0.49
N ASN A 125 1.72 18.16 0.45
CA ASN A 125 2.10 18.06 1.87
C ASN A 125 3.07 16.89 2.11
N PHE A 126 2.83 15.75 1.47
CA PHE A 126 3.72 14.60 1.56
C PHE A 126 5.11 14.90 0.97
N GLU A 127 5.17 15.54 -0.19
CA GLU A 127 6.42 15.98 -0.81
C GLU A 127 7.23 16.86 0.15
N VAL A 128 6.63 17.95 0.66
CA VAL A 128 7.28 18.88 1.59
C VAL A 128 7.79 18.19 2.85
N VAL A 129 6.98 17.31 3.44
CA VAL A 129 7.39 16.54 4.63
C VAL A 129 8.54 15.59 4.31
N SER A 130 8.46 14.89 3.17
CA SER A 130 9.48 13.91 2.76
C SER A 130 10.82 14.58 2.46
N ASP A 131 10.81 15.75 1.80
CA ASP A 131 12.01 16.54 1.52
C ASP A 131 12.65 17.03 2.83
N GLY A 132 11.83 17.52 3.76
CA GLY A 132 12.30 17.93 5.08
C GLY A 132 12.94 16.77 5.87
N MET A 133 12.34 15.58 5.82
CA MET A 133 12.91 14.37 6.42
C MET A 133 14.22 13.98 5.74
N PHE A 134 14.28 14.00 4.41
CA PHE A 134 15.47 13.64 3.65
C PHE A 134 16.64 14.58 3.96
N GLU A 135 16.39 15.89 4.00
CA GLU A 135 17.41 16.85 4.39
C GLU A 135 17.84 16.65 5.85
N SER A 136 16.92 16.38 6.79
CA SER A 136 17.29 16.06 8.18
C SER A 136 18.19 14.82 8.26
N LEU A 137 17.88 13.75 7.52
CA LEU A 137 18.69 12.54 7.45
C LEU A 137 20.09 12.82 6.89
N LYS A 138 20.18 13.63 5.84
CA LYS A 138 21.46 14.04 5.23
C LYS A 138 22.32 14.84 6.21
N HIS A 139 21.72 15.74 6.97
CA HIS A 139 22.41 16.47 8.04
C HIS A 139 22.90 15.52 9.14
N GLY A 140 22.05 14.59 9.58
CA GLY A 140 22.42 13.56 10.55
C GLY A 140 23.58 12.69 10.08
N GLN A 141 23.55 12.23 8.83
CA GLN A 141 24.64 11.45 8.23
C GLN A 141 25.95 12.24 8.16
N LYS A 142 25.90 13.53 7.80
CA LYS A 142 27.07 14.40 7.78
C LYS A 142 27.67 14.57 9.17
N LEU A 143 26.83 14.75 10.20
CA LEU A 143 27.26 14.85 11.59
C LEU A 143 27.95 13.56 12.05
N LEU A 144 27.33 12.40 11.79
CA LEU A 144 27.90 11.09 12.12
C LEU A 144 29.26 10.86 11.45
N ARG A 145 29.40 11.28 10.18
CA ARG A 145 30.69 11.23 9.48
C ARG A 145 31.74 12.10 10.18
N GLY A 146 31.39 13.32 10.57
CA GLY A 146 32.27 14.20 11.33
C GLY A 146 32.69 13.59 12.67
N GLN A 147 31.73 13.05 13.43
CA GLN A 147 32.00 12.35 14.70
C GLN A 147 32.96 11.16 14.51
N LYS A 148 32.79 10.38 13.44
CA LYS A 148 33.70 9.26 13.12
C LYS A 148 35.13 9.72 12.86
N GLU A 149 35.32 10.82 12.13
CA GLU A 149 36.66 11.35 11.87
C GLU A 149 37.30 11.91 13.14
N ILE A 150 36.54 12.61 13.99
CA ILE A 150 37.02 13.05 15.32
C ILE A 150 37.44 11.84 16.16
N LEU A 151 36.63 10.79 16.18
CA LEU A 151 36.91 9.60 16.97
C LEU A 151 38.20 8.90 16.50
N LYS A 152 38.40 8.79 15.18
CA LYS A 152 39.67 8.28 14.61
C LYS A 152 40.86 9.13 15.03
N PHE A 153 40.73 10.46 14.99
CA PHE A 153 41.78 11.37 15.43
C PHE A 153 42.10 11.14 16.91
N VAL A 154 41.09 11.11 17.78
CA VAL A 154 41.27 10.87 19.22
C VAL A 154 41.97 9.53 19.47
N TYR A 155 41.58 8.45 18.79
CA TYR A 155 42.26 7.16 18.90
C TYR A 155 43.69 7.15 18.33
N SER A 156 44.03 8.07 17.43
CA SER A 156 45.40 8.23 16.94
C SER A 156 46.30 9.05 17.87
N LEU A 157 45.74 9.75 18.86
CA LEU A 157 46.53 10.49 19.85
C LEU A 157 47.19 9.52 20.83
N ASN A 158 48.51 9.63 20.98
CA ASN A 158 49.27 8.92 21.99
C ASN A 158 49.48 9.83 23.21
N ALA A 159 48.81 9.52 24.33
CA ALA A 159 48.85 10.32 25.55
C ALA A 159 50.26 10.46 26.13
N ASP A 160 51.08 9.42 26.02
CA ASP A 160 52.44 9.40 26.57
C ASP A 160 53.37 10.30 25.74
N GLU A 161 53.25 10.27 24.41
CA GLU A 161 54.01 11.15 23.52
C GLU A 161 53.63 12.62 23.72
N ILE A 162 52.34 12.91 23.88
CA ILE A 162 51.85 14.26 24.16
C ILE A 162 52.39 14.72 25.52
N SER A 163 52.29 13.90 26.56
CA SER A 163 52.80 14.22 27.89
C SER A 163 54.31 14.49 27.87
N ALA A 164 55.08 13.62 27.20
CA ALA A 164 56.52 13.78 27.05
C ALA A 164 56.90 15.06 26.26
N ALA A 165 56.17 15.38 25.19
CA ALA A 165 56.37 16.62 24.44
C ALA A 165 56.06 17.85 25.31
N THR A 166 54.99 17.78 26.11
CA THR A 166 54.59 18.87 27.01
C THR A 166 55.64 19.11 28.09
N ALA A 167 56.16 18.04 28.70
CA ALA A 167 57.22 18.13 29.71
C ALA A 167 58.53 18.73 29.15
N ARG A 168 58.91 18.36 27.91
CA ARG A 168 60.06 18.96 27.22
C ARG A 168 59.87 20.45 26.97
N LEU A 169 58.66 20.86 26.60
CA LEU A 169 58.31 22.25 26.35
C LEU A 169 58.35 23.08 27.65
N SER A 170 57.80 22.55 28.74
CA SER A 170 57.88 23.20 30.06
C SER A 170 59.32 23.40 30.51
N LYS A 171 60.15 22.36 30.39
CA LYS A 171 61.58 22.44 30.73
C LYS A 171 62.31 23.48 29.88
N PHE A 172 62.05 23.51 28.56
CA PHE A 172 62.64 24.51 27.67
C PHE A 172 62.23 25.93 28.05
N LEU A 173 60.98 26.17 28.43
CA LEU A 173 60.51 27.50 28.83
C LEU A 173 61.12 27.94 30.17
N GLU A 174 61.29 27.02 31.13
CA GLU A 174 61.99 27.31 32.39
C GLU A 174 63.45 27.71 32.15
N GLU A 175 64.16 27.00 31.26
CA GLU A 175 65.55 27.31 30.87
C GLU A 175 65.73 28.62 30.08
N GLN A 176 64.66 29.21 29.54
CA GLN A 176 64.70 30.51 28.84
C GLN A 176 64.34 31.70 29.75
N HIS A 177 63.88 31.43 30.98
CA HIS A 177 63.47 32.44 31.95
C HIS A 177 64.39 32.51 33.21
N GLU A 178 65.47 31.74 33.25
CA GLU A 178 66.65 31.92 34.13
C GLU A 178 67.77 32.70 33.43
#